data_AF-A0A9W7PUL7-F1
#
_entry.id   AF-A0A9W7PUL7-F1
#
_cell.length_a   1.000
_cell.length_b   1.000
_cell.length_c   1.000
_cell.angle_alpha   90.00
_cell.angle_beta   90.00
_cell.angle_gamma   90.00
#
_symmetry.space_group_name_H-M   'P 1'
#
loop_
_entity.id
_entity.type
_entity.pdbx_description
1 polymer ?
#
loop_
_entity_poly.entity_id
_entity_poly.type
_entity_poly.pdbx_seq_one_letter_code
_entity_poly.pdbx_strand_id
1 'polypeptide(L)' 'MNTAFTPGNMVFAITFLFFTMLFQSTTMLFIIYMIKNEISKKIKIILYVFLTLDILIFLSLLYMAYIATTALKYY' A
#
# COMPACT_ATOMS: atom_id res chain seq x y z
N MET A 1 -28.63 -7.95 -0.92
CA MET A 1 -28.74 -6.54 -0.48
C MET A 1 -27.59 -5.78 -1.12
N ASN A 2 -27.89 -4.66 -1.81
CA ASN A 2 -26.98 -3.95 -2.71
C ASN A 2 -25.91 -3.17 -1.90
N THR A 3 -24.89 -3.86 -1.36
CA THR A 3 -23.85 -3.28 -0.49
C THR A 3 -22.81 -2.44 -1.24
N ALA A 4 -22.89 -2.39 -2.57
CA ALA A 4 -21.93 -1.73 -3.44
C ALA A 4 -22.03 -0.19 -3.43
N PHE A 5 -23.07 0.41 -2.84
CA PHE A 5 -23.36 1.84 -2.96
C PHE A 5 -23.67 2.56 -1.63
N THR A 6 -23.08 2.12 -0.50
CA THR A 6 -23.07 2.95 0.71
C THR A 6 -21.93 3.98 0.62
N PRO A 7 -22.16 5.27 0.92
CA PRO A 7 -21.15 6.33 0.81
C PRO A 7 -19.85 6.02 1.58
N GLY A 8 -19.95 5.39 2.75
CA GLY A 8 -18.80 4.97 3.55
C GLY A 8 -17.90 3.93 2.85
N ASN A 9 -18.48 2.98 2.12
CA ASN A 9 -17.73 1.97 1.37
C ASN A 9 -17.03 2.57 0.15
N MET A 10 -17.68 3.54 -0.50
CA MET A 10 -17.08 4.26 -1.62
C MET A 10 -15.86 5.09 -1.19
N VAL A 11 -15.98 5.84 -0.08
CA VAL A 11 -14.85 6.63 0.45
C VAL A 11 -13.71 5.70 0.85
N PHE A 12 -13.99 4.61 1.56
CA PHE A 12 -12.97 3.62 1.93
C PHE A 12 -12.27 3.03 0.70
N ALA A 13 -13.03 2.61 -0.32
CA ALA A 13 -12.46 2.03 -1.54
C ALA A 13 -11.59 3.02 -2.31
N ILE A 14 -12.03 4.29 -2.46
CA ILE A 14 -11.25 5.33 -3.14
C ILE A 14 -9.96 5.63 -2.37
N THR A 15 -10.05 5.79 -1.04
CA THR A 15 -8.87 6.03 -0.20
C THR A 15 -7.90 4.86 -0.27
N PHE A 16 -8.39 3.62 -0.17
CA PHE A 16 -7.58 2.43 -0.27
C PHE A 16 -6.86 2.35 -1.64
N LEU A 17 -7.59 2.57 -2.73
CA LEU A 17 -7.05 2.53 -4.09
C LEU A 17 -6.00 3.63 -4.32
N PHE A 18 -6.22 4.83 -3.80
CA PHE A 18 -5.27 5.93 -3.84
C PHE A 18 -3.95 5.58 -3.12
N PHE A 19 -4.04 5.07 -1.88
CA PHE A 19 -2.85 4.64 -1.14
C PHE A 19 -2.12 3.51 -1.86
N THR A 20 -2.85 2.53 -2.40
CA THR A 20 -2.28 1.42 -3.17
C THR A 20 -1.45 1.92 -4.36
N MET A 21 -2.00 2.86 -5.14
CA MET A 21 -1.30 3.45 -6.28
C MET A 21 -0.07 4.25 -5.85
N LEU A 22 -0.17 5.02 -4.76
CA LEU A 22 0.96 5.74 -4.18
C LEU A 22 2.10 4.81 -3.79
N PHE A 23 1.80 3.74 -3.03
CA PHE A 23 2.78 2.76 -2.58
C PHE A 23 3.43 2.00 -3.75
N GLN A 24 2.66 1.64 -4.78
CA GLN A 24 3.23 1.02 -5.99
C GLN A 24 4.17 1.99 -6.73
N SER A 25 3.81 3.27 -6.83
CA SER A 25 4.63 4.28 -7.50
C SER A 25 5.94 4.54 -6.76
N THR A 26 5.90 4.69 -5.43
CA THR A 26 7.11 4.87 -4.60
C THR A 26 8.03 3.66 -4.70
N THR A 27 7.47 2.45 -4.58
CA THR A 27 8.24 1.20 -4.71
C THR A 27 8.93 1.10 -6.06
N MET A 28 8.23 1.43 -7.15
CA MET A 28 8.79 1.35 -8.50
C MET A 28 9.90 2.40 -8.71
N LEU A 29 9.72 3.62 -8.21
CA LEU A 29 10.76 4.65 -8.21
C LEU A 29 12.00 4.20 -7.43
N PHE A 30 11.83 3.56 -6.27
CA PHE A 30 12.92 3.01 -5.46
C PHE A 30 13.70 1.92 -6.20
N ILE A 31 13.00 1.00 -6.86
CA ILE A 31 13.64 -0.07 -7.65
C ILE A 31 14.42 0.53 -8.83
N ILE A 32 13.82 1.47 -9.57
CA ILE A 32 14.52 2.16 -10.68
C ILE A 32 15.75 2.90 -10.17
N TYR A 33 15.65 3.58 -9.03
CA TYR A 33 16.77 4.29 -8.41
C TYR A 33 17.90 3.32 -8.03
N MET A 34 17.58 2.17 -7.46
CA MET A 34 18.52 1.10 -7.12
C MET A 34 19.23 0.49 -8.33
N ILE A 35 18.53 0.34 -9.46
CA ILE A 35 19.08 -0.25 -10.70
C ILE A 35 19.94 0.76 -11.46
N LYS A 36 19.46 2.00 -11.60
CA LYS A 36 20.10 3.01 -12.46
C LYS A 36 21.43 3.53 -11.92
N ASN A 37 21.63 3.40 -10.61
CA ASN A 37 22.68 4.13 -9.93
C ASN A 37 23.63 3.10 -9.26
N GLU A 38 24.94 3.23 -9.44
CA GLU A 38 25.93 2.48 -8.67
C GLU A 38 25.99 3.05 -7.25
N ILE A 39 24.90 2.86 -6.53
CA ILE A 39 24.74 3.46 -5.21
C ILE A 39 25.67 2.76 -4.23
N SER A 40 26.41 3.57 -3.46
CA SER A 40 27.20 3.12 -2.32
C SER A 40 26.41 2.15 -1.43
N LYS A 41 27.09 1.08 -0.95
CA LYS A 41 26.51 0.03 -0.10
C LYS A 41 25.62 0.57 1.04
N LYS A 42 26.00 1.69 1.64
CA LYS A 42 25.26 2.32 2.75
C LYS A 42 23.86 2.78 2.33
N ILE A 43 23.74 3.45 1.18
CA ILE A 43 22.44 3.96 0.71
C ILE A 43 21.57 2.80 0.22
N LYS A 44 22.14 1.75 -0.41
CA LYS A 44 21.36 0.53 -0.74
C LYS A 44 20.69 -0.09 0.49
N ILE A 45 21.38 -0.15 1.63
CA ILE A 45 20.80 -0.68 2.88
C ILE A 45 19.65 0.20 3.35
N ILE A 46 19.80 1.53 3.33
CA ILE A 46 18.74 2.47 3.71
C ILE A 46 17.51 2.30 2.79
N LEU A 47 17.73 2.17 1.48
CA LEU A 47 16.66 1.97 0.50
C LEU A 47 15.94 0.63 0.72
N TYR A 48 16.66 -0.44 1.05
CA TYR A 48 16.07 -1.74 1.39
C TYR A 48 15.24 -1.69 2.68
N VAL A 49 15.72 -1.01 3.71
CA VAL A 49 14.96 -0.83 4.96
C VAL A 49 13.68 -0.04 4.69
N PHE A 50 13.78 1.03 3.90
CA PHE A 50 12.62 1.82 3.50
C PHE A 50 11.60 0.98 2.73
N LEU A 51 12.05 0.19 1.73
CA LEU A 51 11.20 -0.71 0.96
C LEU A 51 10.51 -1.76 1.85
N THR A 52 11.22 -2.29 2.85
CA THR A 52 10.67 -3.28 3.79
C THR A 52 9.58 -2.66 4.67
N LEU A 53 9.78 -1.43 5.14
CA LEU A 53 8.77 -0.68 5.88
C LEU A 53 7.54 -0.38 5.01
N ASP A 54 7.75 0.02 3.76
CA ASP A 54 6.66 0.29 2.80
C ASP A 54 5.78 -0.95 2.60
N ILE A 55 6.39 -2.13 2.42
CA ILE A 55 5.68 -3.40 2.29
C ILE A 55 4.89 -3.75 3.56
N LEU A 56 5.48 -3.54 4.76
CA LEU A 56 4.81 -3.82 6.03
C LEU A 56 3.58 -2.92 6.24
N ILE A 57 3.69 -1.64 5.90
CA ILE A 57 2.57 -0.69 5.97
C ILE A 57 1.47 -1.11 5.00
N PHE A 58 1.83 -1.47 3.76
CA PHE A 58 0.87 -1.93 2.77
C PHE A 58 0.13 -3.20 3.21
N LEU A 59 0.85 -4.17 3.80
CA LEU A 59 0.26 -5.39 4.33
C LEU A 59 -0.73 -5.10 5.47
N SER A 60 -0.40 -4.15 6.34
CA SER A 60 -1.29 -3.69 7.43
C SER A 60 -2.54 -3.02 6.88
N LEU A 61 -2.41 -2.21 5.82
CA LEU A 61 -3.54 -1.58 5.13
C LEU A 61 -4.48 -2.64 4.53
N LEU A 62 -3.90 -3.67 3.91
CA LEU A 62 -4.64 -4.78 3.30
C LEU A 62 -5.38 -5.61 4.36
N TYR A 63 -4.76 -5.82 5.52
CA TYR A 63 -5.40 -6.48 6.66
C TYR A 63 -6.57 -5.66 7.22
N MET A 64 -6.42 -4.33 7.35
CA MET A 64 -7.55 -3.47 7.73
C MET A 64 -8.68 -3.51 6.70
N ALA A 65 -8.34 -3.50 5.40
CA ALA A 65 -9.33 -3.63 4.35
C ALA A 65 -10.08 -4.96 4.42
N TYR A 66 -9.36 -6.06 4.67
CA TYR A 66 -9.98 -7.36 4.94
C TYR A 66 -10.97 -7.24 6.10
N ILE A 67 -10.54 -6.83 7.29
CA ILE A 67 -11.43 -6.68 8.46
C ILE A 67 -12.65 -5.81 8.14
N ALA A 68 -12.45 -4.65 7.51
CA ALA A 68 -13.54 -3.73 7.17
C ALA A 68 -14.58 -4.40 6.25
N THR A 69 -14.13 -5.12 5.23
CA THR A 69 -15.03 -5.84 4.32
C THR A 69 -15.71 -7.04 4.98
N THR A 70 -15.02 -7.77 5.86
CA THR A 70 -15.62 -8.91 6.57
C THR A 70 -16.62 -8.46 7.62
N ALA A 71 -16.31 -7.41 8.39
CA ALA A 71 -17.22 -6.83 9.38
C ALA A 71 -18.51 -6.35 8.72
N LEU A 72 -18.42 -5.71 7.55
CA LEU A 72 -19.57 -5.25 6.78
C LEU A 72 -20.43 -6.38 6.19
N LYS A 73 -19.89 -7.60 6.08
CA LYS A 73 -20.63 -8.79 5.64
C LYS A 73 -21.46 -9.43 6.75
N TYR A 74 -21.05 -9.24 8.01
CA TYR A 74 -21.67 -9.84 9.19
C TYR A 74 -22.56 -8.86 9.99
N TYR A 75 -22.72 -7.62 9.50
CA TYR A 75 -23.66 -6.61 9.98
C TYR A 75 -24.75 -6.38 8.94
#